data_AF-A0A2T1DNF9-F1
#
_entry.id   AF-A0A2T1DNF9-F1
#
_cell.length_a   1.000
_cell.length_b   1.000
_cell.length_c   1.000
_cell.angle_alpha   90.00
_cell.angle_beta   90.00
_cell.angle_gamma   90.00
#
_symmetry.space_group_name_H-M   'P 1'
#
loop_
_entity.id
_entity.type
_entity.pdbx_description
1 polymer ?
#
loop_
_entity_poly.entity_id
_entity_poly.type
_entity_poly.pdbx_seq_one_letter_code
_entity_poly.pdbx_strand_id
1 'polypeptide(L)' 'MSEPHHYAIDPESLQGCRLRVLFHTKELQQEQDPIVRANIAQYLADAAATLAELEAEEARKVA' A
#
# COMPACT_ATOMS: atom_id res chain seq x y z
N MET A 1 -19.25 28.51 4.95
CA MET A 1 -19.53 27.13 4.52
C MET A 1 -18.22 26.39 4.59
N SER A 2 -18.05 25.52 5.58
CA SER A 2 -16.79 24.81 5.80
C SER A 2 -16.78 23.56 4.91
N GLU A 3 -15.90 23.54 3.92
CA GLU A 3 -15.70 22.39 3.02
C GLU A 3 -15.23 21.16 3.84
N PRO A 4 -15.76 19.96 3.58
CA PRO A 4 -15.25 18.76 4.24
C PRO A 4 -13.87 18.43 3.62
N HIS A 5 -12.82 18.60 4.41
CA HIS A 5 -11.47 18.14 4.05
C HIS A 5 -11.41 16.61 4.01
N HIS A 6 -11.89 16.02 2.92
CA HIS A 6 -11.76 14.60 2.63
C HIS A 6 -10.43 14.35 1.90
N TYR A 7 -9.30 14.55 2.58
CA TYR A 7 -8.03 13.96 2.14
C TYR A 7 -7.98 12.49 2.57
N ALA A 8 -9.00 11.72 2.20
CA ALA A 8 -8.93 10.27 2.22
C ALA A 8 -8.22 9.88 0.93
N ILE A 9 -6.93 9.54 1.01
CA ILE A 9 -6.23 8.92 -0.12
C ILE A 9 -7.00 7.63 -0.41
N ASP A 10 -7.49 7.51 -1.64
CA ASP A 10 -8.15 6.28 -2.09
C ASP A 10 -7.16 5.12 -1.92
N PRO A 11 -7.49 4.10 -1.11
CA PRO A 11 -6.60 2.99 -0.82
C PRO A 11 -6.26 2.14 -2.05
N GLU A 12 -7.05 2.24 -3.12
CA GLU A 12 -6.83 1.56 -4.40
C GLU A 12 -6.10 2.43 -5.43
N SER A 13 -5.92 3.73 -5.14
CA SER A 13 -5.08 4.58 -5.98
C SER A 13 -3.61 4.16 -5.90
N LEU A 14 -2.84 4.48 -6.95
CA LEU A 14 -1.39 4.23 -6.99
C LEU A 14 -0.68 4.75 -5.72
N GLN A 15 -1.03 5.96 -5.27
CA GLN A 15 -0.48 6.54 -4.05
C GLN A 15 -0.94 5.81 -2.78
N GLY A 16 -2.19 5.35 -2.74
CA GLY A 16 -2.73 4.52 -1.66
C GLY A 16 -1.98 3.19 -1.54
N CYS A 17 -1.72 2.52 -2.67
CA CYS A 17 -0.95 1.28 -2.71
C CYS A 17 0.51 1.49 -2.25
N ARG A 18 1.18 2.57 -2.68
CA ARG A 18 2.52 2.95 -2.19
C ARG A 18 2.54 3.10 -0.67
N LEU A 19 1.54 3.78 -0.11
CA LEU A 19 1.42 3.95 1.35
C LEU A 19 1.17 2.62 2.06
N ARG A 20 0.30 1.75 1.54
CA ARG A 20 0.04 0.42 2.12
C ARG A 20 1.31 -0.42 2.20
N VAL A 21 2.09 -0.48 1.13
CA VAL A 21 3.39 -1.18 1.13
C VAL A 21 4.34 -0.62 2.19
N LEU A 22 4.42 0.72 2.30
CA LEU A 22 5.26 1.37 3.30
C LEU A 22 4.80 1.03 4.74
N PHE A 23 3.49 1.05 5.01
CA PHE A 23 2.94 0.73 6.33
C PHE A 23 3.24 -0.72 6.70
N HIS A 24 2.89 -1.69 5.86
CA HIS A 24 3.12 -3.11 6.17
C HIS A 24 4.61 -3.44 6.29
N THR A 25 5.49 -2.78 5.51
CA THR A 25 6.94 -2.93 5.68
C THR A 25 7.40 -2.50 7.07
N LYS A 26 6.89 -1.37 7.58
CA LYS A 26 7.22 -0.87 8.93
C LYS A 26 6.64 -1.78 10.02
N GLU A 27 5.40 -2.23 9.86
CA GLU A 27 4.76 -3.17 10.80
C GLU A 27 5.56 -4.48 10.87
N LEU A 28 5.96 -5.02 9.71
CA LEU A 28 6.73 -6.27 9.62
C LEU A 28 8.07 -6.18 10.36
N GLN A 29 8.73 -5.02 10.30
CA GLN A 29 10.00 -4.78 10.98
C GLN A 29 9.87 -4.69 12.50
N GLN A 30 8.73 -4.23 13.00
CA GLN A 30 8.49 -4.01 14.43
C GLN A 30 7.85 -5.22 15.12
N GLU A 31 7.15 -6.08 14.36
CA GLU A 31 6.40 -7.21 14.90
C GLU A 31 7.30 -8.38 15.37
N GLN A 32 7.09 -8.80 16.61
CA GLN A 32 7.85 -9.86 17.27
C GLN A 32 7.13 -11.20 17.20
N ASP A 33 5.80 -11.22 17.21
CA ASP A 33 5.00 -12.44 17.10
C ASP A 33 5.15 -13.06 15.70
N PRO A 34 5.65 -14.30 15.57
CA PRO A 34 5.86 -14.94 14.28
C PRO A 34 4.57 -15.19 13.49
N ILE A 35 3.44 -15.42 14.15
CA ILE A 35 2.14 -15.65 13.50
C ILE A 35 1.64 -14.34 12.90
N VAL A 36 1.69 -13.25 13.68
CA VAL A 36 1.29 -11.93 13.20
C VAL A 36 2.22 -11.46 12.08
N ARG A 37 3.54 -11.67 12.24
CA ARG A 37 4.54 -11.33 11.23
C ARG A 37 4.32 -12.08 9.91
N ALA A 38 3.92 -13.35 9.96
CA ALA A 38 3.58 -14.10 8.75
C ALA A 38 2.36 -13.50 8.03
N ASN A 39 1.33 -13.09 8.77
CA ASN A 39 0.15 -12.44 8.19
C ASN A 39 0.49 -11.07 7.58
N ILE A 40 1.30 -10.25 8.26
CA ILE A 40 1.77 -8.97 7.72
C ILE A 40 2.58 -9.19 6.43
N ALA A 41 3.43 -10.22 6.39
CA ALA A 41 4.21 -10.55 5.21
C ALA A 41 3.31 -10.93 4.02
N GLN A 42 2.24 -11.69 4.27
CA GLN A 42 1.22 -12.01 3.26
C GLN A 42 0.56 -10.74 2.72
N TYR A 43 0.09 -9.85 3.60
CA TYR A 43 -0.54 -8.58 3.19
C TYR A 43 0.42 -7.65 2.46
N LEU A 44 1.69 -7.63 2.86
CA LEU A 44 2.74 -6.88 2.18
C LEU A 44 2.96 -7.40 0.76
N ALA A 45 3.03 -8.73 0.59
CA ALA A 45 3.21 -9.35 -0.72
C ALA A 45 2.05 -9.00 -1.67
N ASP A 46 0.81 -9.13 -1.19
CA ASP A 46 -0.38 -8.81 -1.98
C ASP A 46 -0.39 -7.32 -2.37
N ALA A 47 -0.12 -6.42 -1.42
CA ALA A 47 -0.07 -4.98 -1.69
C ALA A 47 1.06 -4.60 -2.67
N ALA A 48 2.21 -5.26 -2.57
CA ALA A 48 3.35 -5.04 -3.47
C ALA A 48 3.05 -5.53 -4.89
N ALA A 49 2.34 -6.66 -5.04
CA ALA A 49 1.91 -7.16 -6.34
C ALA A 49 0.94 -6.18 -7.03
N THR A 50 -0.09 -5.70 -6.31
CA THR A 50 -1.01 -4.68 -6.85
C THR A 50 -0.28 -3.39 -7.21
N LEU A 51 0.66 -2.93 -6.37
CA LEU A 51 1.44 -1.74 -6.68
C LEU A 51 2.25 -1.91 -7.96
N ALA A 52 2.90 -3.07 -8.16
CA ALA A 52 3.69 -3.34 -9.36
C ALA A 52 2.84 -3.26 -10.64
N GLU A 53 1.62 -3.80 -10.62
CA GLU A 53 0.69 -3.72 -11.75
C GLU A 53 0.28 -2.27 -12.06
N LEU A 54 -0.04 -1.50 -11.02
CA LEU A 54 -0.44 -0.09 -11.18
C LEU A 54 0.73 0.78 -11.69
N GLU A 55 1.95 0.58 -11.18
CA GLU A 55 3.14 1.30 -11.66
C GLU A 55 3.44 0.96 -13.13
N ALA A 56 3.29 -0.32 -13.52
CA ALA A 56 3.48 -0.73 -14.90
C ALA A 56 2.43 -0.11 -15.83
N GLU A 57 1.18 -0.04 -15.39
CA GLU A 57 0.12 0.61 -16.13
C GLU A 57 0.35 2.11 -16.27
N GLU A 58 0.77 2.78 -15.21
CA GLU A 58 1.09 4.21 -15.25
C GLU A 58 2.29 4.49 -16.16
N ALA A 59 3.33 3.66 -16.11
CA ALA A 59 4.48 3.75 -17.01
C ALA A 59 4.07 3.60 -18.49
N ARG A 60 3.12 2.73 -18.81
CA ARG A 60 2.60 2.55 -20.18
C ARG A 60 1.85 3.78 -20.71
N LYS A 61 1.22 4.58 -19.84
CA LYS A 61 0.50 5.80 -20.25
C LYS A 61 1.43 6.97 -20.58
N VAL A 62 2.61 6.98 -19.97
CA VAL A 62 3.59 8.06 -20.11
C VAL A 62 4.56 7.82 -21.28
N ALA A 63 4.66 6.57 -21.75
CA ALA A 63 5.46 6.16 -22.92
C ALA A 63 4.77 6.51 -24.25
#